data_AF-A0A6A3DTA9-F1
#
_entry.id   AF-A0A6A3DTA9-F1
#
_cell.length_a   1.000
_cell.length_b   1.000
_cell.length_c   1.000
_cell.angle_alpha   90.00
_cell.angle_beta   90.00
_cell.angle_gamma   90.00
#
_symmetry.space_group_name_H-M   'P 1'
#
loop_
_entity.id
_entity.type
_entity.pdbx_description
1 polymer ?
#
loop_
_entity_poly.entity_id
_entity_poly.type
_entity_poly.pdbx_seq_one_letter_code
_entity_poly.pdbx_strand_id
1 'polypeptide(L)'
;MMSGTASAAGGKPKAGLEVKTKGVPVNWNGEHWDFYKALMMSLFEEDDLENIATGKAKPPDPTATDTEKKDWKQNQATIKRLILGSVSLALAQSVMRKWQLVHQLRSTRAKRDDDMNLHLGKLYDIRDRLATMKYTVHDVDMVDAMLKSLPRSVKYPRLTEMVTLTPGSSILWTTCVI
;
A
#
# COMPACT_ATOMS: atom_id res chain seq x y z
N MET A 1 -27.38 -51.69 -14.56
CA MET A 1 -26.44 -50.59 -14.83
C MET A 1 -26.87 -49.39 -14.00
N MET A 2 -26.25 -49.18 -12.84
CA MET A 2 -26.47 -47.98 -12.02
C MET A 2 -25.39 -46.96 -12.41
N SER A 3 -25.79 -45.86 -13.04
CA SER A 3 -24.93 -44.67 -13.17
C SER A 3 -25.45 -43.62 -12.21
N GLY A 4 -24.89 -43.61 -11.00
CA GLY A 4 -24.90 -42.44 -10.14
C GLY A 4 -23.73 -41.54 -10.53
N THR A 5 -24.02 -40.34 -11.00
CA THR A 5 -23.04 -39.25 -11.06
C THR A 5 -23.47 -38.19 -10.06
N ALA A 6 -22.99 -38.34 -8.83
CA ALA A 6 -23.02 -37.27 -7.85
C ALA A 6 -21.72 -36.46 -7.98
N SER A 7 -21.92 -35.19 -8.31
CA SER A 7 -20.95 -34.10 -8.29
C SER A 7 -20.24 -34.01 -6.93
N ALA A 8 -18.92 -33.84 -6.95
CA ALA A 8 -18.17 -33.34 -5.80
C ALA A 8 -17.24 -32.21 -6.27
N ALA A 9 -17.82 -31.02 -6.42
CA ALA A 9 -17.06 -29.77 -6.38
C ALA A 9 -16.55 -29.56 -4.94
N GLY A 10 -15.45 -30.23 -4.59
CA GLY A 10 -14.73 -30.06 -3.33
C GLY A 10 -13.88 -28.78 -3.34
N GLY A 11 -14.51 -27.62 -3.52
CA GLY A 11 -13.86 -26.34 -3.26
C GLY A 11 -13.69 -26.18 -1.75
N LYS A 12 -12.46 -26.29 -1.25
CA LYS A 12 -12.11 -25.99 0.14
C LYS A 12 -12.73 -24.64 0.52
N PRO A 13 -13.50 -24.52 1.63
CA PRO A 13 -14.06 -23.23 2.03
C PRO A 13 -12.90 -22.23 2.17
N LYS A 14 -13.03 -21.05 1.56
CA LYS A 14 -12.10 -19.94 1.79
C LYS A 14 -12.07 -19.71 3.30
N ALA A 15 -10.91 -19.94 3.93
CA ALA A 15 -10.75 -19.72 5.36
C ALA A 15 -11.13 -18.27 5.68
N GLY A 16 -12.19 -18.11 6.47
CA GLY A 16 -12.64 -16.83 7.00
C GLY A 16 -11.78 -16.42 8.20
N LEU A 17 -12.08 -15.26 8.78
CA LEU A 17 -11.45 -14.82 10.01
C LEU A 17 -11.70 -15.82 11.15
N GLU A 18 -10.63 -16.26 11.80
CA GLU A 18 -10.66 -17.15 12.96
C GLU A 18 -10.09 -16.42 14.18
N VAL A 19 -10.53 -16.81 15.38
CA VAL A 19 -10.05 -16.22 16.64
C VAL A 19 -9.45 -17.34 17.49
N LYS A 20 -8.17 -17.20 17.88
CA LYS A 20 -7.48 -18.17 18.76
C LYS A 20 -7.95 -18.01 20.22
N THR A 21 -7.53 -18.94 21.07
CA THR A 21 -7.84 -19.04 22.52
C THR A 21 -7.47 -17.81 23.38
N LYS A 22 -6.92 -16.75 22.79
CA LYS A 22 -6.58 -15.48 23.45
C LYS A 22 -7.15 -14.25 22.71
N GLY A 23 -8.22 -14.42 21.95
CA GLY A 23 -8.79 -13.31 21.17
C GLY A 23 -7.97 -12.89 19.95
N VAL A 24 -6.82 -13.52 19.68
CA VAL A 24 -5.94 -13.17 18.56
C VAL A 24 -6.56 -13.57 17.22
N PRO A 25 -6.90 -12.60 16.34
CA PRO A 25 -7.42 -12.91 15.02
C PRO A 25 -6.33 -13.59 14.19
N VAL A 26 -6.73 -14.54 13.35
CA VAL A 26 -5.87 -15.18 12.34
C VAL A 26 -6.65 -15.39 11.05
N ASN A 27 -5.90 -15.54 9.95
CA ASN A 27 -6.46 -15.78 8.61
C ASN A 27 -7.44 -14.70 8.11
N TRP A 28 -7.37 -13.48 8.63
CA TRP A 28 -8.23 -12.40 8.16
C TRP A 28 -8.01 -12.16 6.66
N ASN A 29 -9.09 -12.24 5.88
CA ASN A 29 -9.07 -12.19 4.43
C ASN A 29 -9.38 -10.79 3.86
N GLY A 30 -9.72 -9.83 4.71
CA GLY A 30 -10.10 -8.46 4.33
C GLY A 30 -11.59 -8.15 4.50
N GLU A 31 -12.43 -9.16 4.78
CA GLU A 31 -13.88 -8.98 4.99
C GLU A 31 -14.19 -8.60 6.44
N HIS A 32 -15.35 -7.96 6.67
CA HIS A 32 -15.81 -7.58 8.01
C HIS A 32 -14.79 -6.70 8.78
N TRP A 33 -14.34 -5.62 8.13
CA TRP A 33 -13.35 -4.68 8.67
C TRP A 33 -13.65 -4.21 10.10
N ASP A 34 -14.89 -3.81 10.39
CA ASP A 34 -15.26 -3.27 11.69
C ASP A 34 -15.07 -4.30 12.82
N PHE A 35 -15.39 -5.58 12.54
CA PHE A 35 -15.21 -6.66 13.49
C PHE A 35 -13.73 -6.99 13.70
N TYR A 36 -12.94 -7.10 12.63
CA TYR A 36 -11.49 -7.27 12.72
C TYR A 36 -10.83 -6.12 13.51
N LYS A 37 -11.23 -4.88 13.21
CA LYS A 37 -10.75 -3.69 13.89
C LYS A 37 -11.07 -3.74 15.37
N ALA A 38 -12.30 -4.09 15.76
CA ALA A 38 -12.68 -4.23 17.16
C ALA A 38 -11.81 -5.26 17.91
N LEU A 39 -11.55 -6.43 17.30
CA LEU A 39 -10.67 -7.44 17.89
C LEU A 39 -9.23 -6.94 18.06
N MET A 40 -8.67 -6.29 17.03
CA MET A 40 -7.31 -5.74 17.11
C MET A 40 -7.20 -4.62 18.15
N MET A 41 -8.22 -3.77 18.27
CA MET A 41 -8.25 -2.72 19.29
C MET A 41 -8.31 -3.31 20.70
N SER A 42 -9.13 -4.34 20.93
CA SER A 42 -9.17 -5.06 22.21
C SER A 42 -7.78 -5.61 22.60
N LEU A 43 -7.05 -6.21 21.66
CA LEU A 43 -5.68 -6.68 21.92
C LEU A 43 -4.70 -5.55 22.24
N PHE A 44 -4.83 -4.41 21.54
CA PHE A 44 -3.97 -3.27 21.81
C PHE A 44 -4.29 -2.62 23.15
N GLU A 45 -5.54 -2.65 23.60
CA GLU A 45 -5.92 -2.22 24.95
C GLU A 45 -5.36 -3.15 26.03
N GLU A 46 -5.42 -4.48 25.82
CA GLU A 46 -4.85 -5.46 26.74
C GLU A 46 -3.33 -5.34 26.93
N ASP A 47 -2.59 -5.00 25.85
CA ASP A 47 -1.13 -4.88 25.85
C ASP A 47 -0.62 -3.43 26.06
N ASP A 48 -1.48 -2.47 26.43
CA ASP A 48 -1.17 -1.03 26.56
C ASP A 48 -0.58 -0.38 25.26
N LEU A 49 -0.93 -0.92 24.10
CA LEU A 49 -0.48 -0.49 22.78
C LEU A 49 -1.47 0.47 22.08
N GLU A 50 -2.68 0.66 22.60
CA GLU A 50 -3.78 1.39 21.93
C GLU A 50 -3.37 2.82 21.53
N ASN A 51 -2.76 3.58 22.45
CA ASN A 51 -2.35 4.96 22.19
C ASN A 51 -1.30 5.04 21.08
N ILE A 52 -0.39 4.06 21.00
CA ILE A 52 0.62 3.97 19.97
C ILE A 52 -0.02 3.57 18.63
N ALA A 53 -0.90 2.57 18.64
CA ALA A 53 -1.58 2.06 17.43
C ALA A 53 -2.51 3.10 16.79
N THR A 54 -3.15 3.94 17.60
CA THR A 54 -4.04 5.03 17.15
C THR A 54 -3.30 6.33 16.81
N GLY A 55 -1.99 6.40 17.08
CA GLY A 55 -1.19 7.60 16.84
C GLY A 55 -1.41 8.73 17.86
N LYS A 56 -2.11 8.47 18.98
CA LYS A 56 -2.24 9.41 20.10
C LYS A 56 -0.90 9.60 20.82
N ALA A 57 -0.11 8.52 20.95
CA ALA A 57 1.24 8.57 21.50
C ALA A 57 2.24 9.03 20.43
N LYS A 58 3.17 9.89 20.84
CA LYS A 58 4.24 10.39 19.97
C LYS A 58 5.54 9.61 20.19
N PRO A 59 6.41 9.53 19.18
CA PRO A 59 7.75 9.00 19.35
C PRO A 59 8.49 9.72 20.50
N PRO A 60 9.37 9.02 21.23
CA PRO A 60 10.21 9.64 22.25
C PRO A 60 11.04 10.78 21.67
N ASP A 61 11.28 11.81 22.49
CA ASP A 61 12.17 12.92 22.14
C ASP A 61 13.59 12.39 21.81
N PRO A 62 14.34 13.03 20.90
CA PRO A 62 15.75 12.71 20.69
C PRO A 62 16.60 12.67 21.97
N THR A 63 16.25 13.45 23.01
CA THR A 63 16.92 13.47 24.32
C THR A 63 16.39 12.41 25.29
N ALA A 64 15.38 11.61 24.90
CA ALA A 64 14.88 10.52 25.72
C ALA A 64 15.96 9.46 25.97
N THR A 65 15.77 8.73 27.06
CA THR A 65 16.68 7.65 27.46
C THR A 65 16.70 6.53 26.42
N ASP A 66 17.80 5.78 26.36
CA ASP A 66 17.92 4.65 25.45
C ASP A 66 16.89 3.55 25.76
N THR A 67 16.48 3.41 27.02
CA THR A 67 15.41 2.50 27.45
C THR A 67 14.08 2.89 26.82
N GLU A 68 13.66 4.15 26.92
CA GLU A 68 12.40 4.64 26.32
C GLU A 68 12.40 4.46 24.80
N LYS A 69 13.54 4.74 24.13
CA LYS A 69 13.69 4.53 22.69
C LYS A 69 13.59 3.06 22.30
N LYS A 70 14.15 2.16 23.13
CA LYS A 70 14.09 0.70 22.90
C LYS A 70 12.67 0.19 23.09
N ASP A 71 12.00 0.59 24.16
CA ASP A 71 10.63 0.18 24.47
C ASP A 71 9.66 0.66 23.39
N TRP A 72 9.81 1.90 22.92
CA TRP A 72 9.04 2.41 21.78
C TRP A 72 9.21 1.53 20.53
N LYS A 73 10.45 1.18 20.16
CA LYS A 73 10.73 0.31 19.01
C LYS A 73 10.15 -1.08 19.21
N GLN A 74 10.23 -1.61 20.42
CA GLN A 74 9.68 -2.93 20.76
C GLN A 74 8.15 -2.92 20.62
N ASN A 75 7.46 -1.92 21.15
CA ASN A 75 6.01 -1.76 21.04
C ASN A 75 5.57 -1.65 19.57
N GLN A 76 6.28 -0.86 18.77
CA GLN A 76 6.06 -0.77 17.32
C GLN A 76 6.24 -2.12 16.62
N ALA A 77 7.25 -2.90 17.01
CA ALA A 77 7.48 -4.24 16.46
C ALA A 77 6.38 -5.22 16.87
N THR A 78 5.89 -5.15 18.11
CA THR A 78 4.77 -5.95 18.60
C THR A 78 3.49 -5.66 17.82
N ILE A 79 3.11 -4.39 17.65
CA ILE A 79 1.94 -3.97 16.85
C ILE A 79 2.04 -4.53 15.43
N LYS A 80 3.21 -4.35 14.77
CA LYS A 80 3.44 -4.87 13.41
C LYS A 80 3.29 -6.39 13.36
N ARG A 81 3.80 -7.11 14.35
CA ARG A 81 3.71 -8.57 14.42
C ARG A 81 2.28 -9.04 14.60
N LEU A 82 1.50 -8.38 15.46
CA LEU A 82 0.08 -8.70 15.67
C LEU A 82 -0.72 -8.52 14.37
N ILE A 83 -0.58 -7.37 13.71
CA ILE A 83 -1.27 -7.09 12.45
C ILE A 83 -0.86 -8.12 11.37
N LEU A 84 0.44 -8.35 11.18
CA LEU A 84 0.93 -9.28 10.15
C LEU A 84 0.56 -10.73 10.44
N GLY A 85 0.53 -11.14 11.72
CA GLY A 85 0.14 -12.49 12.13
C GLY A 85 -1.36 -12.76 12.01
N SER A 86 -2.16 -11.70 11.99
CA SER A 86 -3.62 -11.80 11.92
C SER A 86 -4.19 -11.93 10.50
N VAL A 87 -3.47 -11.44 9.49
CA VAL A 87 -3.91 -11.48 8.10
C VAL A 87 -3.61 -12.83 7.46
N SER A 88 -4.46 -13.25 6.52
CA SER A 88 -4.19 -14.43 5.68
C SER A 88 -2.95 -14.24 4.83
N LEU A 89 -2.24 -15.33 4.51
CA LEU A 89 -1.05 -15.29 3.64
C LEU A 89 -1.37 -14.67 2.27
N ALA A 90 -2.55 -14.97 1.72
CA ALA A 90 -3.00 -14.40 0.45
C ALA A 90 -3.16 -12.88 0.53
N LEU A 91 -3.80 -12.37 1.59
CA LEU A 91 -3.95 -10.94 1.82
C LEU A 91 -2.59 -10.27 2.05
N ALA A 92 -1.72 -10.86 2.89
CA ALA A 92 -0.37 -10.37 3.14
C ALA A 92 0.44 -10.25 1.84
N GLN A 93 0.43 -11.29 1.00
CA GLN A 93 1.10 -11.28 -0.30
C GLN A 93 0.52 -10.23 -1.25
N SER A 94 -0.81 -10.04 -1.23
CA SER A 94 -1.47 -9.00 -2.03
C SER A 94 -1.02 -7.60 -1.60
N VAL A 95 -1.03 -7.31 -0.29
CA VAL A 95 -0.58 -6.03 0.26
C VAL A 95 0.91 -5.78 -0.03
N MET A 96 1.77 -6.77 0.18
CA MET A 96 3.21 -6.66 -0.12
C MET A 96 3.47 -6.40 -1.61
N ARG A 97 2.81 -7.14 -2.51
CA ARG A 97 2.92 -6.91 -3.96
C ARG A 97 2.46 -5.51 -4.36
N LYS A 98 1.35 -5.04 -3.79
CA LYS A 98 0.85 -3.67 -4.00
C LYS A 98 1.88 -2.62 -3.55
N TRP A 99 2.48 -2.78 -2.37
CA TRP A 99 3.51 -1.85 -1.88
C TRP A 99 4.76 -1.86 -2.78
N GLN A 100 5.18 -3.03 -3.24
CA GLN A 100 6.30 -3.16 -4.16
C GLN A 100 6.03 -2.42 -5.48
N LEU A 101 4.84 -2.56 -6.05
CA LEU A 101 4.46 -1.86 -7.28
C LEU A 101 4.38 -0.34 -7.10
N VAL A 102 3.78 0.14 -6.01
CA VAL A 102 3.77 1.59 -5.69
C VAL A 102 5.19 2.12 -5.48
N HIS A 103 6.05 1.35 -4.82
CA HIS A 103 7.45 1.72 -4.67
C HIS A 103 8.15 1.79 -6.03
N GLN A 104 7.99 0.78 -6.89
CA GLN A 104 8.52 0.77 -8.25
C GLN A 104 8.02 1.97 -9.06
N LEU A 105 6.73 2.29 -8.99
CA LEU A 105 6.17 3.47 -9.66
C LEU A 105 6.90 4.75 -9.24
N ARG A 106 7.15 4.91 -7.93
CA ARG A 106 7.80 6.11 -7.36
C ARG A 106 9.31 6.15 -7.50
N SER A 107 9.98 5.00 -7.64
CA SER A 107 11.45 4.90 -7.70
C SER A 107 11.99 4.67 -9.10
N THR A 108 11.16 4.33 -10.08
CA THR A 108 11.57 4.19 -11.48
C THR A 108 12.07 5.53 -12.03
N ARG A 109 13.25 5.53 -12.64
CA ARG A 109 13.90 6.71 -13.21
C ARG A 109 14.39 6.39 -14.62
N ALA A 110 14.11 7.31 -15.54
CA ALA A 110 14.65 7.31 -16.88
C ALA A 110 16.12 7.73 -16.86
N LYS A 111 16.94 7.07 -17.68
CA LYS A 111 18.31 7.50 -17.98
C LYS A 111 18.30 8.46 -19.17
N ARG A 112 19.43 9.15 -19.38
CA ARG A 112 19.57 10.16 -20.45
C ARG A 112 19.39 9.57 -21.85
N ASP A 113 19.77 8.30 -22.01
CA ASP A 113 19.77 7.59 -23.29
C ASP A 113 18.65 6.55 -23.39
N ASP A 114 17.73 6.50 -22.41
CA ASP A 114 16.59 5.59 -22.46
C ASP A 114 15.57 6.07 -23.52
N ASP A 115 14.91 5.12 -24.18
CA ASP A 115 13.73 5.41 -24.99
C ASP A 115 12.58 5.86 -24.05
N MET A 116 12.11 7.09 -24.22
CA MET A 116 11.08 7.67 -23.36
C MET A 116 9.71 7.00 -23.53
N ASN A 117 9.38 6.52 -24.73
CA ASN A 117 8.14 5.77 -24.95
C ASN A 117 8.20 4.42 -24.23
N LEU A 118 9.34 3.73 -24.30
CA LEU A 118 9.53 2.50 -23.56
C LEU A 118 9.51 2.73 -22.04
N HIS A 119 10.10 3.82 -21.57
CA HIS A 119 10.08 4.19 -20.15
C HIS A 119 8.67 4.51 -19.64
N LEU A 120 7.91 5.36 -20.36
CA LEU A 120 6.53 5.65 -20.02
C LEU A 120 5.66 4.39 -20.08
N GLY A 121 5.89 3.52 -21.05
CA GLY A 121 5.26 2.21 -21.16
C GLY A 121 5.43 1.36 -19.89
N LYS A 122 6.62 1.36 -19.27
CA LYS A 122 6.85 0.67 -17.99
C LYS A 122 6.03 1.26 -16.85
N LEU A 123 5.89 2.59 -16.78
CA LEU A 123 5.08 3.24 -15.74
C LEU A 123 3.59 2.87 -15.92
N TYR A 124 3.09 2.85 -17.17
CA TYR A 124 1.73 2.42 -17.46
C TYR A 124 1.50 0.95 -17.12
N ASP A 125 2.44 0.05 -17.43
CA ASP A 125 2.35 -1.36 -17.01
C ASP A 125 2.24 -1.50 -15.48
N ILE A 126 3.03 -0.73 -14.72
CA ILE A 126 2.94 -0.73 -13.26
C ILE A 126 1.55 -0.26 -12.79
N ARG A 127 1.00 0.81 -13.40
CA ARG A 127 -0.35 1.31 -13.11
C ARG A 127 -1.42 0.25 -13.39
N ASP A 128 -1.32 -0.43 -14.52
CA ASP A 128 -2.31 -1.43 -14.94
C ASP A 128 -2.24 -2.69 -14.06
N ARG A 129 -1.04 -3.08 -13.61
CA ARG A 129 -0.85 -4.13 -12.60
C ARG A 129 -1.46 -3.75 -11.25
N LEU A 130 -1.33 -2.49 -10.84
CA LEU A 130 -2.00 -1.97 -9.64
C LEU A 130 -3.54 -1.99 -9.79
N ALA A 131 -4.06 -1.59 -10.95
CA ALA A 131 -5.51 -1.63 -11.25
C ALA A 131 -6.08 -3.05 -11.21
N THR A 132 -5.33 -4.04 -11.71
CA THR A 132 -5.67 -5.47 -11.62
C THR A 132 -5.84 -5.92 -10.16
N MET A 133 -5.08 -5.34 -9.23
CA MET A 133 -5.17 -5.58 -7.79
C MET A 133 -6.17 -4.66 -7.08
N LYS A 134 -7.08 -4.01 -7.83
CA LYS A 134 -8.10 -3.06 -7.33
C LYS A 134 -7.50 -1.85 -6.60
N TYR A 135 -6.29 -1.44 -6.98
CA TYR A 135 -5.71 -0.18 -6.52
C TYR A 135 -5.69 0.84 -7.65
N THR A 136 -6.48 1.90 -7.48
CA THR A 136 -6.50 3.02 -8.42
C THR A 136 -5.37 3.99 -8.10
N VAL A 137 -4.47 4.20 -9.07
CA VAL A 137 -3.55 5.34 -9.05
C VAL A 137 -4.29 6.50 -9.68
N HIS A 138 -4.45 7.61 -8.96
CA HIS A 138 -5.10 8.79 -9.52
C HIS A 138 -4.24 9.40 -10.61
N ASP A 139 -4.88 10.03 -11.61
CA ASP A 139 -4.16 10.63 -12.74
C ASP A 139 -3.13 11.67 -12.29
N VAL A 140 -3.46 12.46 -11.25
CA VAL A 140 -2.54 13.43 -10.65
C VAL A 140 -1.29 12.74 -10.07
N ASP A 141 -1.46 11.63 -9.35
CA ASP A 141 -0.33 10.85 -8.81
C ASP A 141 0.49 10.19 -9.92
N MET A 142 -0.18 9.80 -11.01
CA MET A 142 0.46 9.20 -12.18
C MET A 142 1.34 10.22 -12.91
N VAL A 143 0.81 11.43 -13.15
CA VAL A 143 1.57 12.54 -13.76
C VAL A 143 2.74 12.95 -12.85
N ASP A 144 2.51 13.07 -11.54
CA ASP A 144 3.58 13.35 -10.58
C ASP A 144 4.69 12.29 -10.62
N ALA A 145 4.32 11.00 -10.69
CA ALA A 145 5.28 9.91 -10.83
C ALA A 145 6.06 9.99 -12.16
N MET A 146 5.39 10.31 -13.28
CA MET A 146 6.06 10.50 -14.58
C MET A 146 7.06 11.65 -14.52
N LEU A 147 6.67 12.82 -14.02
CA LEU A 147 7.55 13.99 -13.92
C LEU A 147 8.75 13.71 -13.02
N LYS A 148 8.55 13.04 -11.87
CA LYS A 148 9.63 12.62 -10.96
C LYS A 148 10.51 11.52 -11.55
N SER A 149 10.04 10.80 -12.56
CA SER A 149 10.80 9.74 -13.23
C SER A 149 11.77 10.27 -14.29
N LEU A 150 11.59 11.51 -14.78
CA LEU A 150 12.38 12.05 -15.89
C LEU A 150 13.87 12.18 -15.54
N PRO A 151 14.77 12.11 -16.54
CA PRO A 151 16.19 12.34 -16.32
C PRO A 151 16.43 13.76 -15.81
N ARG A 152 17.38 13.93 -14.90
CA ARG A 152 17.91 15.26 -14.53
C ARG A 152 18.79 15.80 -15.67
N SER A 153 18.16 16.16 -16.78
CA SER A 153 18.78 16.89 -17.90
C SER A 153 18.32 18.35 -17.85
N VAL A 154 18.96 19.28 -18.56
CA VAL A 154 18.59 20.71 -18.55
C VAL A 154 17.24 20.97 -19.26
N LYS A 155 16.73 20.02 -20.06
CA LYS A 155 15.51 20.17 -20.89
C LYS A 155 14.20 19.98 -20.12
N TYR A 156 14.22 19.15 -19.07
CA TYR A 156 13.01 18.70 -18.35
C TYR A 156 12.65 19.47 -17.07
N PRO A 157 13.58 20.15 -16.35
CA PRO A 157 13.25 20.96 -15.16
C PRO A 157 12.23 22.05 -15.46
N ARG A 158 12.28 22.66 -16.65
CA ARG A 158 11.27 23.64 -17.09
C ARG A 158 9.85 23.06 -17.17
N LEU A 159 9.71 21.78 -17.50
CA LEU A 159 8.40 21.11 -17.54
C LEU A 159 7.87 20.84 -16.13
N THR A 160 8.74 20.41 -15.21
CA THR A 160 8.37 20.23 -13.80
C THR A 160 7.92 21.56 -13.21
N GLU A 161 8.63 22.65 -13.49
CA GLU A 161 8.32 24.00 -13.02
C GLU A 161 6.99 24.53 -13.56
N MET A 162 6.69 24.30 -14.85
CA MET A 162 5.41 24.68 -15.46
C MET A 162 4.20 23.94 -14.87
N VAL A 163 4.37 22.67 -14.45
CA VAL A 163 3.27 21.86 -13.90
C VAL A 163 3.09 22.07 -12.40
N THR A 164 4.17 22.36 -11.66
CA THR A 164 4.10 22.55 -10.19
C THR A 164 3.82 23.99 -9.76
N LEU A 165 4.08 24.99 -10.62
CA LEU A 165 3.83 26.40 -10.32
C LEU A 165 2.59 26.92 -11.05
N THR A 166 1.40 26.59 -10.55
CA THR A 166 0.24 27.49 -10.65
C THR A 166 -0.74 27.22 -9.49
N PRO A 167 -0.58 27.85 -8.32
CA PRO A 167 -1.73 28.11 -7.47
C PRO A 167 -2.47 29.30 -8.09
N GLY A 168 -3.38 29.02 -9.05
CA GLY A 168 -4.36 30.03 -9.47
C GLY A 168 -4.57 30.31 -10.96
N SER A 169 -4.22 29.41 -11.90
CA SER A 169 -4.59 29.63 -13.30
C SER A 169 -5.40 28.47 -13.87
N SER A 170 -6.68 28.75 -14.08
CA SER A 170 -7.58 28.01 -14.95
C SER A 170 -7.03 28.05 -16.37
N ILE A 171 -6.28 27.01 -16.79
CA ILE A 171 -5.87 26.90 -18.18
C ILE A 171 -6.85 25.97 -18.87
N LEU A 172 -7.73 26.59 -19.65
CA LEU A 172 -8.61 25.98 -20.62
C LEU A 172 -7.76 25.12 -21.57
N TRP A 173 -8.04 23.83 -21.60
CA TRP A 173 -7.57 22.94 -22.64
C TRP A 173 -8.27 23.33 -23.94
N THR A 174 -7.65 24.17 -24.74
CA THR A 174 -8.02 24.28 -26.15
C THR A 174 -6.78 24.50 -26.98
N THR A 175 -6.67 23.61 -27.98
CA THR A 175 -5.85 23.73 -29.18
C THR A 175 -4.35 23.51 -29.04
N CYS A 176 -3.90 22.33 -29.44
CA CYS A 176 -3.07 22.24 -30.65
C CYS A 176 -3.32 20.88 -31.32
N VAL A 177 -4.23 20.90 -32.29
CA VAL A 177 -4.14 20.07 -33.50
C VAL A 177 -3.15 20.79 -34.42
N ILE A 178 -2.08 20.10 -34.78
CA ILE A 178 -1.55 19.81 -36.14
C ILE A 178 -0.23 19.03 -35.91
#